data_AF-A0A972P6A6-F1
#
_entry.id   AF-A0A972P6A6-F1
#
_cell.length_a   1.000
_cell.length_b   1.000
_cell.length_c   1.000
_cell.angle_alpha   90.00
_cell.angle_beta   90.00
_cell.angle_gamma   90.00
#
_symmetry.space_group_name_H-M   'P 1'
#
loop_
_entity.id
_entity.type
_entity.pdbx_description
1 polymer ?
#
loop_
_entity_poly.entity_id
_entity_poly.type
_entity_poly.pdbx_seq_one_letter_code
_entity_poly.pdbx_strand_id
1 'polypeptide(L)'
;MDPKQMTKQMIDFNKTAFDNTFNAMTVLQDQTEKMVSMYLEQAPWFPEEGKKLINEWVRAYKKGREDYKGIVEANYKKVEEYFAKAK
;
A
#
# COMPACT_ATOMS: atom_id res chain seq x y z
N MET A 1 33.05 6.85 5.66
CA MET A 1 31.90 7.32 4.86
C MET A 1 31.32 8.53 5.55
N ASP A 2 30.88 9.54 4.81
CA ASP A 2 30.22 10.72 5.37
C ASP A 2 28.89 10.28 6.05
N PRO A 3 28.59 10.70 7.30
CA PRO A 3 27.33 10.38 7.98
C PRO A 3 26.07 10.69 7.14
N LYS A 4 26.09 11.75 6.33
CA LYS A 4 24.99 12.10 5.40
C LYS A 4 24.82 11.03 4.31
N GLN A 5 25.92 10.51 3.78
CA GLN A 5 25.92 9.48 2.75
C GLN A 5 25.40 8.14 3.29
N MET A 6 25.80 7.78 4.52
CA MET A 6 25.26 6.59 5.21
C MET A 6 23.76 6.73 5.48
N THR A 7 23.32 7.92 5.90
CA THR A 7 21.89 8.22 6.15
C THR A 7 21.07 8.09 4.87
N LYS A 8 21.56 8.66 3.75
CA LYS A 8 20.92 8.53 2.44
C LYS A 8 20.78 7.06 2.00
N GLN A 9 21.84 6.26 2.12
CA GLN A 9 21.81 4.84 1.77
C GLN A 9 20.79 4.06 2.61
N MET A 10 20.68 4.37 3.91
CA MET A 10 19.70 3.74 4.80
C MET A 10 18.25 4.10 4.40
N ILE A 11 18.01 5.35 4.02
CA ILE A 11 16.70 5.81 3.53
C ILE A 11 16.34 5.11 2.22
N ASP A 12 17.27 5.05 1.27
CA ASP A 12 17.07 4.39 -0.04
C ASP A 12 16.75 2.90 0.15
N PHE A 13 17.43 2.24 1.09
CA PHE A 13 17.15 0.85 1.48
C PHE A 13 15.73 0.69 2.06
N ASN A 14 15.36 1.55 3.03
CA ASN A 14 14.02 1.52 3.63
C ASN A 14 12.92 1.77 2.60
N LYS A 15 13.14 2.67 1.64
CA LYS A 15 12.20 2.93 0.53
C LYS A 15 12.01 1.68 -0.33
N THR A 16 13.11 1.06 -0.73
CA THR A 16 13.08 -0.16 -1.56
C THR A 16 12.38 -1.31 -0.82
N ALA A 17 12.69 -1.51 0.46
CA ALA A 17 12.04 -2.52 1.29
C ALA A 17 10.53 -2.26 1.44
N PHE A 18 10.14 -0.99 1.64
CA PHE A 18 8.75 -0.58 1.68
C PHE A 18 8.04 -0.87 0.35
N ASP A 19 8.58 -0.42 -0.78
CA ASP A 19 7.97 -0.57 -2.11
C ASP A 19 7.74 -2.05 -2.44
N ASN A 20 8.75 -2.90 -2.19
CA ASN A 20 8.65 -4.33 -2.43
C ASN A 20 7.58 -5.00 -1.55
N THR A 21 7.59 -4.69 -0.25
CA THR A 21 6.63 -5.25 0.71
C THR A 21 5.21 -4.79 0.41
N PHE A 22 5.04 -3.50 0.11
CA PHE A 22 3.75 -2.91 -0.22
C PHE A 22 3.17 -3.52 -1.50
N ASN A 23 4.00 -3.70 -2.54
CA ASN A 23 3.57 -4.32 -3.78
C ASN A 23 3.16 -5.79 -3.56
N ALA A 24 3.95 -6.56 -2.79
CA ALA A 24 3.61 -7.94 -2.46
C ALA A 24 2.27 -8.03 -1.69
N MET A 25 2.09 -7.17 -0.68
CA MET A 25 0.83 -7.09 0.08
C MET A 25 -0.35 -6.69 -0.79
N THR A 26 -0.16 -5.75 -1.72
CA THR A 26 -1.20 -5.32 -2.67
C THR A 26 -1.69 -6.49 -3.52
N VAL A 27 -0.77 -7.29 -4.06
CA VAL A 27 -1.10 -8.49 -4.85
C VAL A 27 -1.86 -9.52 -4.01
N LEU A 28 -1.42 -9.80 -2.79
CA LEU A 28 -2.09 -10.73 -1.89
C LEU A 28 -3.52 -10.29 -1.54
N GLN A 29 -3.69 -9.00 -1.27
CA GLN A 29 -5.00 -8.42 -0.99
C GLN A 29 -5.93 -8.48 -2.21
N ASP A 30 -5.42 -8.16 -3.41
CA ASP A 30 -6.21 -8.22 -4.64
C ASP A 30 -6.65 -9.65 -4.97
N GLN A 31 -5.78 -10.64 -4.74
CA GLN A 31 -6.14 -12.05 -4.87
C GLN A 31 -7.18 -12.47 -3.83
N THR A 32 -7.01 -12.04 -2.58
CA THR A 32 -7.97 -12.34 -1.49
C THR A 32 -9.34 -11.74 -1.77
N GLU A 33 -9.39 -10.49 -2.22
CA GLU A 33 -10.62 -9.83 -2.64
C GLU A 33 -11.32 -10.62 -3.74
N LYS A 34 -10.58 -11.01 -4.78
CA LYS A 34 -11.15 -11.83 -5.86
C LYS A 34 -11.75 -13.13 -5.34
N MET A 35 -11.07 -13.81 -4.42
CA MET A 35 -11.58 -15.03 -3.77
C MET A 35 -12.86 -14.76 -2.97
N VAL A 36 -12.90 -13.68 -2.21
CA VAL A 36 -14.08 -13.27 -1.43
C VAL A 36 -15.25 -12.92 -2.35
N SER A 37 -15.01 -12.17 -3.43
CA SER A 37 -16.05 -11.83 -4.41
C SER A 37 -16.64 -13.09 -5.05
N MET A 38 -15.80 -14.02 -5.52
CA MET A 38 -16.27 -15.29 -6.09
C MET A 38 -17.06 -16.11 -5.08
N TYR A 39 -16.63 -16.17 -3.82
CA TYR A 39 -17.35 -16.87 -2.76
C TYR A 39 -18.73 -16.26 -2.48
N LEU A 40 -18.82 -14.93 -2.43
CA LEU A 40 -20.09 -14.23 -2.21
C LEU A 40 -21.07 -14.37 -3.37
N GLU A 41 -20.57 -14.42 -4.61
CA GLU A 41 -21.39 -14.71 -5.80
C GLU A 41 -21.98 -16.12 -5.74
N GLN A 42 -21.23 -17.09 -5.22
CA GLN A 42 -21.66 -18.49 -5.07
C GLN A 42 -22.44 -18.77 -3.77
N ALA A 43 -22.70 -17.75 -2.95
CA ALA A 43 -23.41 -17.88 -1.69
C ALA A 43 -24.86 -17.35 -1.80
N PRO A 44 -25.81 -18.14 -2.34
CA PRO A 44 -27.21 -17.72 -2.47
C PRO A 44 -27.90 -17.48 -1.11
N TRP A 45 -27.31 -17.99 -0.02
CA TRP A 45 -27.76 -17.78 1.35
C TRP A 45 -27.30 -16.42 1.94
N PHE A 46 -26.43 -15.68 1.24
CA PHE A 46 -25.89 -14.43 1.74
C PHE A 46 -26.76 -13.22 1.29
N PRO A 47 -27.28 -12.40 2.21
CA PRO A 47 -28.13 -11.26 1.86
C PRO A 47 -27.43 -10.22 0.98
N GLU A 48 -28.17 -9.61 0.06
CA GLU A 48 -27.64 -8.61 -0.88
C GLU A 48 -27.05 -7.37 -0.17
N GLU A 49 -27.67 -6.95 0.93
CA GLU A 49 -27.17 -5.85 1.75
C GLU A 49 -25.82 -6.17 2.41
N GLY A 50 -25.61 -7.43 2.81
CA GLY A 50 -24.31 -7.89 3.29
C GLY A 50 -23.25 -7.85 2.19
N LYS A 51 -23.60 -8.24 0.95
CA LYS A 51 -22.66 -8.18 -0.19
C LYS A 51 -22.24 -6.75 -0.46
N LYS A 52 -23.20 -5.81 -0.40
CA LYS A 52 -22.93 -4.38 -0.55
C LYS A 52 -21.97 -3.88 0.53
N LEU A 53 -22.18 -4.24 1.79
CA LEU A 53 -21.30 -3.85 2.90
C LEU A 53 -19.86 -4.36 2.69
N ILE A 54 -19.70 -5.62 2.27
CA ILE A 54 -18.38 -6.19 2.00
C ILE A 54 -17.70 -5.46 0.84
N ASN A 55 -18.42 -5.18 -0.25
CA ASN A 55 -17.88 -4.43 -1.38
C ASN A 55 -17.46 -3.01 -0.99
N GLU A 56 -18.23 -2.32 -0.14
CA GLU A 56 -17.86 -1.01 0.40
C GLU A 56 -16.63 -1.08 1.29
N TRP A 57 -16.54 -2.10 2.16
CA TRP A 57 -15.38 -2.34 3.02
C TRP A 57 -14.11 -2.58 2.21
N VAL A 58 -14.20 -3.43 1.18
CA VAL A 58 -13.11 -3.70 0.24
C VAL A 58 -12.64 -2.42 -0.46
N ARG A 59 -13.57 -1.60 -0.96
CA ARG A 59 -13.23 -0.31 -1.59
C ARG A 59 -12.55 0.65 -0.62
N ALA A 60 -13.06 0.75 0.61
CA ALA A 60 -12.46 1.60 1.64
C ALA A 60 -11.04 1.14 1.98
N TYR A 61 -10.81 -0.17 2.05
CA TYR A 61 -9.49 -0.74 2.29
C TYR A 61 -8.51 -0.48 1.14
N LYS A 62 -8.95 -0.66 -0.11
CA LYS A 62 -8.18 -0.31 -1.31
C LYS A 62 -7.78 1.16 -1.34
N LYS A 63 -8.73 2.05 -1.03
CA LYS A 63 -8.45 3.48 -0.94
C LYS A 63 -7.44 3.76 0.18
N GLY A 64 -7.63 3.17 1.36
CA GLY A 64 -6.74 3.37 2.50
C GLY A 64 -5.28 2.97 2.22
N ARG A 65 -5.06 1.84 1.52
CA ARG A 65 -3.70 1.44 1.13
C ARG A 65 -3.09 2.38 0.09
N GLU A 66 -3.87 2.87 -0.87
CA GLU A 66 -3.40 3.81 -1.90
C GLU A 66 -3.05 5.17 -1.30
N ASP A 67 -3.91 5.68 -0.42
CA ASP A 67 -3.67 6.91 0.34
C ASP A 67 -2.39 6.78 1.19
N TYR A 68 -2.21 5.63 1.87
CA TYR A 68 -1.01 5.36 2.65
C TYR A 68 0.26 5.33 1.77
N LYS A 69 0.23 4.65 0.63
CA LYS A 69 1.34 4.64 -0.32
C LYS A 69 1.68 6.06 -0.79
N GLY A 70 0.68 6.85 -1.15
CA GLY A 70 0.87 8.24 -1.58
C GLY A 70 1.51 9.11 -0.50
N ILE A 71 1.12 8.94 0.76
CA ILE A 71 1.76 9.64 1.90
C ILE A 71 3.23 9.24 2.03
N VAL A 72 3.53 7.94 1.95
CA VAL A 72 4.91 7.43 2.06
C VAL A 72 5.78 7.94 0.91
N GLU A 73 5.30 7.87 -0.32
CA GLU A 73 6.00 8.40 -1.52
C GLU A 73 6.26 9.90 -1.39
N ALA A 74 5.26 10.68 -0.96
CA ALA A 74 5.42 12.12 -0.75
C ALA A 74 6.47 12.43 0.33
N ASN A 75 6.54 11.63 1.39
CA ASN A 75 7.54 11.81 2.44
C ASN A 75 8.95 11.43 1.97
N TYR A 76 9.12 10.33 1.24
CA TYR A 76 10.41 9.98 0.65
C TYR A 76 10.90 11.05 -0.32
N LYS A 77 10.00 11.61 -1.16
CA LYS A 77 10.35 12.73 -2.05
C LYS A 77 10.86 13.96 -1.29
N LYS A 78 10.22 14.33 -0.18
CA LYS A 78 10.70 15.45 0.67
C LYS A 78 12.10 15.19 1.23
N VAL A 79 12.38 13.95 1.62
CA VAL A 79 13.69 13.53 2.12
C VAL A 79 14.73 13.60 1.00
N GLU A 80 14.43 13.08 -0.19
CA GLU A 80 15.28 13.18 -1.38
C GLU A 80 15.61 14.65 -1.72
N GLU A 81 14.60 15.53 -1.71
CA GLU A 81 14.78 16.97 -1.92
C GLU A 81 15.66 17.64 -0.85
N TYR A 82 15.53 17.26 0.42
CA TYR A 82 16.36 17.76 1.51
C TYR A 82 17.84 17.42 1.26
N PHE A 83 18.13 16.16 0.93
CA PHE A 83 19.51 15.73 0.64
C PHE A 83 20.05 16.30 -0.68
N ALA A 84 19.21 16.57 -1.68
CA ALA A 84 19.63 17.23 -2.92
C ALA A 84 19.96 18.72 -2.72
N LYS A 85 19.27 19.40 -1.81
CA LYS A 85 19.52 20.80 -1.44
C LYS A 85 20.71 20.97 -0.50
N ALA A 86 21.08 19.94 0.27
CA ALA A 86 22.16 19.96 1.26
C ALA A 86 23.59 19.86 0.67
N LYS A 87 23.80 20.42 -0.54
CA LYS A 87 25.12 20.54 -1.19
C LYS A 87 26.17 21.16 -0.27
#